data_AF-A0AAQ3L850-F1
#
_entry.id   AF-A0AAQ3L850-F1
#
_cell.length_a   1.000
_cell.length_b   1.000
_cell.length_c   1.000
_cell.angle_alpha   90.00
_cell.angle_beta   90.00
_cell.angle_gamma   90.00
#
_symmetry.space_group_name_H-M   'P 1'
#
loop_
_entity.id
_entity.type
_entity.pdbx_description
1 polymer ?
#
loop_
_entity_poly.entity_id
_entity_poly.type
_entity_poly.pdbx_seq_one_letter_code
_entity_poly.pdbx_strand_id
1 'polypeptide(L)'
;MIAICDHYEPLSPGASQSLETGDTRVKRWLDEWPQLAAQYKDSDGRHPRHSIFFPAEEPERPDRYIPMVKPLVAEGWAEVEVHLHHRNDTASNLDRTLREFRNFLFQEQGMLGSNNNGEAGYAFIHGNWALCNSRPDGDWCGVNEEIEVLLDTGCYVDYTFPSIPSPTQPKRFCNAIYWAKDIKGQPRSHEHGRLAKVGREPELRELLLIQGPAALNWKKRKGGIIPRIENADLCGTNPPSSLRADLWLKQHIHIPGQPNWVFIKLHTHGCLEGNMPALLEEPMKNTLDYLTQLAQKPDEVCLHFVSAREMYNIARAAIAGKSDSPNNWRDYIYKPPACMKNTA
;
A
#
# COMPACT_ATOMS: atom_id res chain seq x y z
N MET A 1 -2.38 11.57 6.83
CA MET A 1 -2.74 10.82 5.61
C MET A 1 -2.76 9.33 5.93
N ILE A 2 -3.83 8.64 5.56
CA ILE A 2 -3.99 7.20 5.81
C ILE A 2 -4.27 6.49 4.48
N ALA A 3 -3.44 5.50 4.14
CA ALA A 3 -3.67 4.57 3.02
C ALA A 3 -3.82 3.15 3.55
N ILE A 4 -4.74 2.39 2.95
CA ILE A 4 -4.87 0.95 3.17
C ILE A 4 -4.39 0.24 1.90
N CYS A 5 -3.26 -0.46 2.00
CA CYS A 5 -2.66 -1.25 0.94
C CYS A 5 -3.09 -2.71 1.08
N ASP A 6 -4.01 -3.14 0.25
CA ASP A 6 -4.65 -4.45 0.33
C ASP A 6 -3.93 -5.45 -0.57
N HIS A 7 -3.31 -6.46 0.02
CA HIS A 7 -2.83 -7.66 -0.67
C HIS A 7 -4.06 -8.47 -1.12
N TYR A 8 -4.62 -8.07 -2.26
CA TYR A 8 -5.94 -8.48 -2.67
C TYR A 8 -5.87 -9.80 -3.43
N GLU A 9 -5.96 -10.91 -2.70
CA GLU A 9 -5.80 -12.29 -3.21
C GLU A 9 -7.13 -13.08 -3.13
N PRO A 10 -8.03 -12.97 -4.12
CA PRO A 10 -9.29 -13.73 -4.14
C PRO A 10 -9.11 -15.25 -4.04
N LEU A 11 -7.99 -15.80 -4.53
CA LEU A 11 -7.71 -17.24 -4.60
C LEU A 11 -6.54 -17.64 -3.70
N SER A 12 -6.22 -16.80 -2.70
CA SER A 12 -5.03 -16.90 -1.84
C SER A 12 -4.62 -18.33 -1.50
N PRO A 13 -3.33 -18.69 -1.62
CA PRO A 13 -2.82 -20.02 -1.25
C PRO A 13 -2.97 -20.31 0.26
N GLY A 14 -3.15 -19.28 1.08
CA GLY A 14 -3.45 -19.41 2.51
C GLY A 14 -4.90 -19.78 2.82
N ALA A 15 -5.76 -19.90 1.81
CA ALA A 15 -7.19 -20.20 1.96
C ALA A 15 -7.73 -21.04 0.78
N SER A 16 -9.06 -21.12 0.63
CA SER A 16 -9.67 -21.76 -0.54
C SER A 16 -9.28 -21.04 -1.83
N GLN A 17 -8.84 -21.81 -2.83
CA GLN A 17 -8.50 -21.34 -4.17
C GLN A 17 -9.60 -21.68 -5.21
N SER A 18 -10.81 -22.00 -4.77
CA SER A 18 -11.92 -22.25 -5.70
C SER A 18 -12.44 -20.93 -6.27
N LEU A 19 -12.79 -20.94 -7.56
CA LEU A 19 -13.35 -19.76 -8.23
C LEU A 19 -14.65 -19.29 -7.56
N GLU A 20 -15.48 -20.21 -7.08
CA GLU A 20 -16.73 -19.90 -6.36
C GLU A 20 -16.45 -19.11 -5.06
N THR A 21 -15.44 -19.52 -4.30
CA THR A 21 -15.03 -18.80 -3.10
C THR A 21 -14.45 -17.43 -3.46
N GLY A 22 -13.58 -17.34 -4.47
CA GLY A 22 -13.02 -16.08 -4.95
C GLY A 22 -14.11 -15.11 -5.44
N ASP A 23 -15.10 -15.61 -6.19
CA ASP A 23 -16.25 -14.82 -6.65
C ASP A 23 -17.06 -14.26 -5.48
N THR A 24 -17.30 -15.10 -4.46
CA THR A 24 -18.02 -14.70 -3.25
C THR A 24 -17.28 -13.61 -2.48
N ARG A 25 -15.95 -13.75 -2.32
CA ARG A 25 -15.08 -12.76 -1.67
C ARG A 25 -15.14 -11.41 -2.40
N VAL A 26 -14.96 -11.41 -3.72
CA VAL A 26 -14.95 -10.17 -4.52
C VAL A 26 -16.33 -9.53 -4.54
N LYS A 27 -17.41 -10.32 -4.68
CA LYS A 27 -18.78 -9.82 -4.64
C LYS A 27 -19.09 -9.11 -3.31
N ARG A 28 -18.68 -9.70 -2.19
CA ARG A 28 -18.88 -9.08 -0.88
C ARG A 28 -18.15 -7.74 -0.75
N TRP A 29 -16.94 -7.60 -1.30
CA TRP A 29 -16.27 -6.30 -1.37
C TRP A 29 -17.02 -5.27 -2.22
N LEU A 30 -17.53 -5.69 -3.39
CA LEU A 30 -18.34 -4.84 -4.27
C LEU A 30 -19.61 -4.34 -3.58
N ASP A 31 -20.25 -5.21 -2.79
CA ASP A 31 -21.51 -4.91 -2.13
C ASP A 31 -21.30 -4.06 -0.86
N GLU A 32 -20.38 -4.44 0.03
CA GLU A 32 -20.29 -3.88 1.39
C GLU A 32 -19.34 -2.68 1.52
N TRP A 33 -18.21 -2.67 0.82
CA TRP A 33 -17.20 -1.61 1.03
C TRP A 33 -17.70 -0.21 0.64
N PRO A 34 -18.31 0.00 -0.55
CA PRO A 34 -18.88 1.32 -0.89
C PRO A 34 -19.91 1.81 0.13
N GLN A 35 -20.75 0.91 0.66
CA GLN A 35 -21.79 1.26 1.64
C GLN A 35 -21.18 1.73 2.98
N LEU A 36 -20.10 1.07 3.42
CA LEU A 36 -19.37 1.49 4.61
C LEU A 36 -18.63 2.81 4.37
N ALA A 37 -17.84 2.88 3.31
CA ALA A 37 -17.00 4.03 2.99
C ALA A 37 -17.80 5.32 2.77
N ALA A 38 -18.99 5.23 2.15
CA ALA A 38 -19.87 6.37 1.90
C ALA A 38 -20.31 7.14 3.16
N GLN A 39 -20.25 6.50 4.34
CA GLN A 39 -20.64 7.11 5.62
C GLN A 39 -19.57 8.08 6.16
N TYR A 40 -18.36 8.05 5.61
CA TYR A 40 -17.21 8.77 6.16
C TYR A 40 -16.62 9.72 5.14
N LYS A 41 -16.19 10.89 5.60
CA LYS A 41 -15.42 11.86 4.82
C LYS A 41 -14.23 12.35 5.63
N ASP A 42 -13.12 12.56 4.94
CA ASP A 42 -11.94 13.21 5.49
C ASP A 42 -12.10 14.75 5.53
N SER A 43 -11.06 15.46 5.94
CA SER A 43 -11.08 16.93 6.05
C SER A 43 -11.26 17.65 4.70
N ASP A 44 -11.07 16.95 3.58
CA ASP A 44 -11.27 17.48 2.22
C ASP A 44 -12.60 17.01 1.60
N GLY A 45 -13.42 16.29 2.35
CA GLY A 45 -14.68 15.72 1.86
C GLY A 45 -14.52 14.40 1.07
N ARG A 46 -13.34 13.78 1.06
CA ARG A 46 -13.09 12.51 0.35
C ARG A 46 -13.44 11.30 1.21
N HIS A 47 -14.02 10.29 0.58
CA HIS A 47 -14.32 9.00 1.21
C HIS A 47 -13.04 8.16 1.40
N PRO A 48 -12.99 7.27 2.42
CA PRO A 48 -11.95 6.27 2.51
C PRO A 48 -11.97 5.35 1.28
N ARG A 49 -10.78 4.93 0.84
CA ARG A 49 -10.60 4.06 -0.32
C ARG A 49 -9.52 3.02 -0.04
N HIS A 50 -9.66 1.84 -0.65
CA HIS A 50 -8.62 0.82 -0.66
C HIS A 50 -7.68 1.01 -1.85
N SER A 51 -6.40 0.69 -1.66
CA SER A 51 -5.47 0.45 -2.75
C SER A 51 -5.34 -1.05 -2.91
N ILE A 52 -5.95 -1.59 -3.95
CA ILE A 52 -5.98 -3.02 -4.30
C ILE A 52 -4.65 -3.33 -4.99
N PHE A 53 -3.71 -3.94 -4.27
CA PHE A 53 -2.51 -4.51 -4.84
C PHE A 53 -2.86 -5.92 -5.34
N PHE A 54 -3.14 -6.01 -6.64
CA PHE A 54 -3.65 -7.25 -7.24
C PHE A 54 -2.50 -8.14 -7.75
N PRO A 55 -2.47 -9.44 -7.40
CA PRO A 55 -1.42 -10.37 -7.83
C PRO A 55 -1.37 -10.54 -9.36
N ALA A 56 -0.19 -10.36 -9.94
CA ALA A 56 0.03 -10.53 -11.37
C ALA A 56 0.07 -12.00 -11.81
N GLU A 57 0.30 -12.92 -10.86
CA GLU A 57 0.57 -14.32 -11.09
C GLU A 57 -0.67 -15.23 -11.00
N GLU A 58 -0.58 -16.37 -11.66
CA GLU A 58 -1.46 -17.51 -11.35
C GLU A 58 -1.12 -18.06 -9.95
N PRO A 59 -2.11 -18.53 -9.17
CA PRO A 59 -3.47 -18.86 -9.58
C PRO A 59 -4.49 -17.74 -9.40
N GLU A 60 -4.10 -16.48 -9.20
CA GLU A 60 -5.02 -15.40 -8.76
C GLU A 60 -5.95 -14.86 -9.85
N ARG A 61 -5.85 -15.39 -11.08
CA ARG A 61 -6.78 -15.11 -12.20
C ARG A 61 -7.05 -13.61 -12.41
N PRO A 62 -6.01 -12.81 -12.69
CA PRO A 62 -6.18 -11.39 -12.99
C PRO A 62 -7.15 -11.13 -14.16
N ASP A 63 -7.19 -12.03 -15.14
CA ASP A 63 -8.13 -12.02 -16.27
C ASP A 63 -9.60 -12.02 -15.83
N ARG A 64 -9.90 -12.65 -14.69
CA ARG A 64 -11.25 -12.77 -14.12
C ARG A 64 -11.57 -11.64 -13.17
N TYR A 65 -10.71 -11.40 -12.18
CA TYR A 65 -11.07 -10.56 -11.03
C TYR A 65 -10.77 -9.08 -11.24
N ILE A 66 -9.80 -8.70 -12.08
CA ILE A 66 -9.57 -7.28 -12.40
C ILE A 66 -10.83 -6.65 -13.05
N PRO A 67 -11.46 -7.27 -14.08
CA PRO A 67 -12.73 -6.77 -14.59
C PRO A 67 -13.84 -6.70 -13.54
N MET A 68 -13.88 -7.65 -12.60
CA MET A 68 -14.89 -7.65 -11.52
C MET A 68 -14.72 -6.49 -10.54
N VAL A 69 -13.49 -6.10 -10.19
CA VAL A 69 -13.26 -4.98 -9.24
C VAL A 69 -13.29 -3.61 -9.91
N LYS A 70 -13.25 -3.54 -11.25
CA LYS A 70 -13.30 -2.29 -12.04
C LYS A 70 -14.42 -1.31 -11.63
N PRO A 71 -15.65 -1.74 -11.27
CA PRO A 71 -16.68 -0.83 -10.77
C PRO A 71 -16.25 -0.03 -9.53
N LEU A 72 -15.50 -0.64 -8.58
CA LEU A 72 -14.98 0.07 -7.41
C LEU A 72 -14.03 1.19 -7.82
N VAL A 73 -13.16 0.93 -8.79
CA VAL A 73 -12.18 1.91 -9.28
C VAL A 73 -12.88 3.01 -10.08
N ALA A 74 -13.83 2.65 -10.93
CA ALA A 74 -14.58 3.60 -11.75
C ALA A 74 -15.36 4.61 -10.90
N GLU A 75 -15.83 4.20 -9.73
CA GLU A 75 -16.58 5.04 -8.79
C GLU A 75 -15.72 5.69 -7.69
N GLY A 76 -14.40 5.45 -7.68
CA GLY A 76 -13.49 6.08 -6.72
C GLY A 76 -13.47 5.45 -5.32
N TRP A 77 -14.03 4.24 -5.17
CA TRP A 77 -14.00 3.46 -3.91
C TRP A 77 -12.67 2.71 -3.71
N ALA A 78 -11.92 2.51 -4.80
CA ALA A 78 -10.60 1.88 -4.78
C ALA A 78 -9.69 2.43 -5.89
N GLU A 79 -8.40 2.17 -5.79
CA GLU A 79 -7.44 2.22 -6.90
C GLU A 79 -6.69 0.88 -6.97
N VAL A 80 -6.21 0.50 -8.16
CA VAL A 80 -5.47 -0.77 -8.35
C VAL A 80 -3.99 -0.48 -8.55
N GLU A 81 -3.16 -1.34 -7.98
CA GLU A 81 -1.69 -1.32 -8.04
C GLU A 81 -1.17 -2.76 -8.19
N VAL A 82 0.15 -2.94 -8.32
CA VAL A 82 0.74 -4.25 -8.65
C VAL A 82 1.25 -4.97 -7.42
N HIS A 83 0.84 -6.23 -7.29
CA HIS A 83 1.34 -7.19 -6.33
C HIS A 83 1.95 -8.36 -7.08
N LEU A 84 3.00 -8.96 -6.54
CA LEU A 84 3.56 -10.18 -7.12
C LEU A 84 4.15 -11.08 -6.03
N HIS A 85 3.72 -12.34 -5.99
CA HIS A 85 4.51 -13.42 -5.41
C HIS A 85 5.38 -14.05 -6.49
N HIS A 86 6.66 -14.21 -6.20
CA HIS A 86 7.58 -14.95 -7.05
C HIS A 86 8.65 -15.64 -6.20
N ARG A 87 9.23 -16.70 -6.75
CA ARG A 87 10.16 -17.58 -6.04
C ARG A 87 11.11 -18.21 -7.06
N ASN A 88 12.41 -18.24 -6.77
CA ASN A 88 13.44 -18.71 -7.69
C ASN A 88 13.35 -18.03 -9.08
N ASP A 89 12.98 -16.75 -9.09
CA ASP A 89 12.76 -15.98 -10.30
C ASP A 89 14.07 -15.43 -10.88
N THR A 90 14.00 -14.82 -12.05
CA THR A 90 15.12 -14.13 -12.72
C THR A 90 14.71 -12.70 -13.06
N ALA A 91 15.67 -11.78 -13.12
CA ALA A 91 15.41 -10.39 -13.50
C ALA A 91 14.66 -10.26 -14.84
N SER A 92 14.99 -11.11 -15.82
CA SER A 92 14.33 -11.11 -17.14
C SER A 92 12.87 -11.56 -17.08
N ASN A 93 12.55 -12.55 -16.24
CA ASN A 93 11.18 -13.03 -16.11
C ASN A 93 10.34 -12.05 -15.29
N LEU A 94 10.92 -11.50 -14.21
CA LEU A 94 10.31 -10.45 -13.42
C LEU A 94 9.96 -9.21 -14.28
N ASP A 95 10.92 -8.72 -15.09
CA ASP A 95 10.69 -7.59 -16.02
C ASP A 95 9.50 -7.87 -16.95
N ARG A 96 9.50 -9.06 -17.58
CA ARG A 96 8.44 -9.48 -18.49
C ARG A 96 7.08 -9.50 -17.80
N THR A 97 6.96 -10.19 -16.66
CA THR A 97 5.71 -10.31 -15.90
C THR A 97 5.17 -8.93 -15.48
N LEU A 98 6.04 -8.06 -14.95
CA LEU A 98 5.63 -6.72 -14.52
C LEU A 98 5.18 -5.84 -15.70
N ARG A 99 5.86 -5.89 -16.85
CA ARG A 99 5.44 -5.16 -18.06
C ARG A 99 4.12 -5.68 -18.61
N GLU A 100 3.95 -6.99 -18.71
CA GLU A 100 2.72 -7.62 -19.18
C GLU A 100 1.54 -7.19 -18.30
N PHE A 101 1.66 -7.33 -16.98
CA PHE A 101 0.56 -7.00 -16.07
C PHE A 101 0.29 -5.50 -15.99
N ARG A 102 1.33 -4.64 -15.95
CA ARG A 102 1.16 -3.18 -16.04
C ARG A 102 0.43 -2.79 -17.33
N ASN A 103 0.81 -3.36 -18.47
CA ASN A 103 0.16 -3.06 -19.75
C ASN A 103 -1.30 -3.54 -19.77
N PHE A 104 -1.59 -4.72 -19.23
CA PHE A 104 -2.95 -5.21 -19.06
C PHE A 104 -3.81 -4.23 -18.22
N LEU A 105 -3.32 -3.85 -17.04
CA LEU A 105 -4.05 -2.93 -16.17
C LEU A 105 -4.23 -1.53 -16.79
N PHE A 106 -3.22 -1.01 -17.50
CA PHE A 106 -3.26 0.32 -18.09
C PHE A 106 -4.02 0.37 -19.41
N GLN A 107 -3.62 -0.43 -20.40
CA GLN A 107 -4.09 -0.33 -21.78
C GLN A 107 -5.43 -1.02 -21.98
N GLU A 108 -5.63 -2.19 -21.39
CA GLU A 108 -6.86 -2.98 -21.59
C GLU A 108 -7.92 -2.59 -20.56
N GLN A 109 -7.52 -2.41 -19.31
CA GLN A 109 -8.46 -2.15 -18.22
C GLN A 109 -8.63 -0.66 -17.91
N GLY A 110 -7.67 0.21 -18.26
CA GLY A 110 -7.73 1.64 -17.93
C GLY A 110 -7.67 1.93 -16.43
N MET A 111 -7.15 0.98 -15.64
CA MET A 111 -7.20 0.94 -14.18
C MET A 111 -5.89 1.36 -13.49
N LEU A 112 -4.84 1.67 -14.25
CA LEU A 112 -3.63 2.33 -13.75
C LEU A 112 -3.58 3.81 -14.12
N GLY A 113 -2.95 4.60 -13.25
CA GLY A 113 -2.62 5.99 -13.51
C GLY A 113 -1.46 6.16 -14.49
N SER A 114 -1.24 7.39 -14.92
CA SER A 114 -0.08 7.77 -15.74
C SER A 114 0.63 8.99 -15.18
N ASN A 115 1.94 9.08 -15.43
CA ASN A 115 2.71 10.26 -15.07
C ASN A 115 2.37 11.46 -15.97
N ASN A 116 2.99 12.60 -15.72
CA ASN A 116 2.79 13.82 -16.51
C ASN A 116 3.18 13.70 -18.00
N ASN A 117 3.98 12.69 -18.36
CA ASN A 117 4.35 12.38 -19.75
C ASN A 117 3.37 11.39 -20.42
N GLY A 118 2.36 10.90 -19.69
CA GLY A 118 1.40 9.90 -20.18
C GLY A 118 1.89 8.46 -20.08
N GLU A 119 3.01 8.21 -19.39
CA GLU A 119 3.53 6.86 -19.20
C GLU A 119 2.86 6.19 -17.99
N ALA A 120 2.43 4.95 -18.16
CA ALA A 120 1.87 4.15 -17.08
C ALA A 120 2.90 3.92 -15.97
N GLY A 121 2.46 4.03 -14.72
CA GLY A 121 3.26 3.61 -13.57
C GLY A 121 2.41 2.93 -12.53
N TYR A 122 3.07 2.21 -11.63
CA TYR A 122 2.42 1.46 -10.57
C TYR A 122 3.21 1.55 -9.26
N ALA A 123 2.50 1.42 -8.14
CA ALA A 123 3.06 1.10 -6.85
C ALA A 123 3.21 -0.42 -6.72
N PHE A 124 4.23 -0.86 -6.00
CA PHE A 124 4.54 -2.28 -5.85
C PHE A 124 4.43 -2.75 -4.40
N ILE A 125 3.98 -4.00 -4.25
CA ILE A 125 4.14 -4.80 -3.06
C ILE A 125 4.71 -6.15 -3.47
N HIS A 126 5.80 -6.56 -2.81
CA HIS A 126 6.31 -7.90 -2.92
C HIS A 126 5.53 -8.84 -1.98
N GLY A 127 4.82 -9.82 -2.54
CA GLY A 127 3.87 -10.64 -1.78
C GLY A 127 4.49 -11.53 -0.70
N ASN A 128 5.71 -12.01 -0.94
CA ASN A 128 6.49 -12.77 0.06
C ASN A 128 7.27 -11.88 1.05
N TRP A 129 7.10 -10.56 0.97
CA TRP A 129 7.87 -9.55 1.69
C TRP A 129 9.39 -9.66 1.51
N ALA A 130 9.84 -10.29 0.42
CA ALA A 130 11.23 -10.72 0.24
C ALA A 130 12.00 -9.82 -0.75
N LEU A 131 11.63 -8.54 -0.86
CA LEU A 131 12.21 -7.56 -1.78
C LEU A 131 13.74 -7.62 -1.85
N CYS A 132 14.31 -7.56 -3.04
CA CYS A 132 15.74 -7.77 -3.33
C CYS A 132 16.26 -9.08 -2.76
N ASN A 133 15.52 -10.18 -2.91
CA ASN A 133 15.91 -11.51 -2.42
C ASN A 133 16.34 -11.54 -0.94
N SER A 134 15.56 -10.87 -0.10
CA SER A 134 16.02 -10.49 1.24
C SER A 134 15.92 -11.56 2.30
N ARG A 135 15.27 -12.69 2.02
CA ARG A 135 15.21 -13.77 2.99
C ARG A 135 16.60 -14.37 3.23
N PRO A 136 16.98 -14.68 4.48
CA PRO A 136 18.29 -15.26 4.78
C PRO A 136 18.56 -16.62 4.09
N ASP A 137 17.52 -17.37 3.76
CA ASP A 137 17.60 -18.64 3.05
C ASP A 137 17.65 -18.50 1.52
N GLY A 138 17.55 -17.26 1.00
CA GLY A 138 17.52 -16.98 -0.44
C GLY A 138 16.24 -17.42 -1.14
N ASP A 139 15.19 -17.73 -0.39
CA ASP A 139 13.91 -18.19 -0.92
C ASP A 139 12.93 -17.04 -1.21
N TRP A 140 11.84 -17.35 -1.90
CA TRP A 140 10.67 -16.48 -2.11
C TRP A 140 10.91 -15.15 -2.85
N CYS A 141 11.96 -15.10 -3.67
CA CYS A 141 12.20 -14.03 -4.64
C CYS A 141 13.06 -14.55 -5.80
N GLY A 142 14.38 -14.66 -5.61
CA GLY A 142 15.36 -15.07 -6.62
C GLY A 142 16.06 -13.92 -7.38
N VAL A 143 15.66 -12.66 -7.17
CA VAL A 143 16.21 -11.49 -7.87
C VAL A 143 16.87 -10.53 -6.88
N ASN A 144 18.19 -10.37 -6.98
CA ASN A 144 18.93 -9.46 -6.10
C ASN A 144 18.71 -7.99 -6.50
N GLU A 145 18.84 -7.70 -7.80
CA GLU A 145 18.65 -6.40 -8.45
C GLU A 145 17.17 -6.04 -8.73
N GLU A 146 16.29 -6.33 -7.77
CA GLU A 146 14.86 -6.16 -7.95
C GLU A 146 14.43 -4.68 -8.10
N ILE A 147 15.14 -3.74 -7.45
CA ILE A 147 14.83 -2.30 -7.55
C ILE A 147 15.07 -1.80 -8.97
N GLU A 148 16.16 -2.26 -9.61
CA GLU A 148 16.48 -1.91 -10.99
C GLU A 148 15.37 -2.35 -11.94
N VAL A 149 14.91 -3.60 -11.80
CA VAL A 149 13.81 -4.15 -12.61
C VAL A 149 12.54 -3.34 -12.37
N LEU A 150 12.16 -3.12 -11.11
CA LEU A 150 10.98 -2.34 -10.74
C LEU A 150 11.00 -0.94 -11.37
N LEU A 151 12.12 -0.22 -11.30
CA LEU A 151 12.26 1.10 -11.91
C LEU A 151 12.13 1.03 -13.44
N ASP A 152 12.80 0.08 -14.08
CA ASP A 152 12.78 -0.07 -15.55
C ASP A 152 11.39 -0.47 -16.09
N THR A 153 10.57 -1.11 -15.26
CA THR A 153 9.18 -1.46 -15.59
C THR A 153 8.17 -0.38 -15.18
N GLY A 154 8.60 0.72 -14.55
CA GLY A 154 7.74 1.87 -14.24
C GLY A 154 7.14 1.87 -12.83
N CYS A 155 7.70 1.08 -11.91
CA CYS A 155 7.39 1.18 -10.49
C CYS A 155 7.85 2.55 -9.95
N TYR A 156 6.96 3.26 -9.27
CA TYR A 156 7.28 4.58 -8.70
C TYR A 156 7.47 4.55 -7.18
N VAL A 157 6.99 3.51 -6.50
CA VAL A 157 7.10 3.35 -5.05
C VAL A 157 6.91 1.89 -4.66
N ASP A 158 7.61 1.46 -3.62
CA ASP A 158 7.35 0.19 -2.95
C ASP A 158 6.70 0.41 -1.57
N TYR A 159 5.69 -0.43 -1.29
CA TYR A 159 4.92 -0.47 -0.05
C TYR A 159 5.05 -1.83 0.65
N THR A 160 6.11 -2.60 0.44
CA THR A 160 6.25 -3.94 1.00
C THR A 160 6.29 -3.95 2.53
N PHE A 161 6.79 -2.88 3.16
CA PHE A 161 7.11 -2.87 4.60
C PHE A 161 6.11 -2.05 5.44
N PRO A 162 5.89 -2.40 6.72
CA PRO A 162 6.65 -3.34 7.53
C PRO A 162 6.31 -4.81 7.27
N SER A 163 7.28 -5.71 7.45
CA SER A 163 7.10 -7.17 7.42
C SER A 163 7.38 -7.84 8.77
N ILE A 164 7.51 -7.04 9.85
CA ILE A 164 7.80 -7.53 11.20
C ILE A 164 6.75 -8.56 11.64
N PRO A 165 7.16 -9.70 12.24
CA PRO A 165 8.51 -10.03 12.74
C PRO A 165 9.43 -10.78 11.76
N SER A 166 9.11 -10.80 10.46
CA SER A 166 9.93 -11.46 9.43
C SER A 166 11.38 -10.95 9.44
N PRO A 167 12.38 -11.83 9.19
CA PRO A 167 13.77 -11.40 8.97
C PRO A 167 13.95 -10.56 7.70
N THR A 168 12.93 -10.46 6.84
CA THR A 168 12.98 -9.60 5.64
C THR A 168 12.81 -8.11 5.95
N GLN A 169 12.34 -7.75 7.15
CA GLN A 169 12.21 -6.35 7.54
C GLN A 169 13.57 -5.62 7.40
N PRO A 170 13.58 -4.41 6.80
CA PRO A 170 14.77 -3.58 6.72
C PRO A 170 15.33 -3.27 8.12
N LYS A 171 16.60 -3.58 8.34
CA LYS A 171 17.31 -3.34 9.60
C LYS A 171 17.70 -1.88 9.79
N ARG A 172 17.95 -1.18 8.68
CA ARG A 172 18.43 0.22 8.67
C ARG A 172 17.29 1.25 8.71
N PHE A 173 16.09 0.84 8.30
CA PHE A 173 14.93 1.71 8.19
C PHE A 173 13.71 1.04 8.82
N CYS A 174 13.12 1.70 9.80
CA CYS A 174 11.86 1.33 10.42
C CYS A 174 11.05 2.61 10.62
N ASN A 175 9.76 2.60 10.33
CA ASN A 175 8.89 3.79 10.39
C ASN A 175 9.44 4.96 9.56
N ALA A 176 9.92 4.67 8.34
CA ALA A 176 10.63 5.64 7.52
C ALA A 176 10.08 5.71 6.08
N ILE A 177 10.25 6.89 5.48
CA ILE A 177 10.16 7.10 4.04
C ILE A 177 11.56 7.38 3.53
N TYR A 178 12.02 6.57 2.58
CA TYR A 178 13.41 6.60 2.15
C TYR A 178 13.58 6.18 0.70
N TRP A 179 14.64 6.69 0.09
CA TRP A 179 15.11 6.29 -1.22
C TRP A 179 16.02 5.07 -1.05
N ALA A 180 15.68 3.94 -1.66
CA ALA A 180 16.56 2.78 -1.74
C ALA A 180 17.25 2.70 -3.09
N LYS A 181 18.43 2.09 -3.10
CA LYS A 181 19.24 1.91 -4.30
C LYS A 181 19.83 0.52 -4.34
N ASP A 182 19.82 -0.07 -5.52
CA ASP A 182 20.33 -1.41 -5.71
C ASP A 182 21.85 -1.50 -5.49
N ILE A 183 22.30 -2.63 -4.94
CA ILE A 183 23.71 -3.00 -4.87
C ILE A 183 23.89 -4.21 -5.77
N LYS A 184 24.63 -3.99 -6.86
CA LYS A 184 24.82 -4.99 -7.92
C LYS A 184 25.20 -6.37 -7.35
N GLY A 185 24.35 -7.34 -7.63
CA GLY A 185 24.55 -8.76 -7.28
C GLY A 185 24.37 -9.10 -5.81
N GLN A 186 23.98 -8.17 -4.94
CA GLN A 186 23.77 -8.44 -3.51
C GLN A 186 22.27 -8.52 -3.18
N PRO A 187 21.85 -9.46 -2.31
CA PRO A 187 20.50 -9.44 -1.76
C PRO A 187 20.36 -8.28 -0.76
N ARG A 188 19.11 -7.98 -0.38
CA ARG A 188 18.73 -6.96 0.61
C ARG A 188 19.15 -5.54 0.23
N SER A 189 19.38 -5.27 -1.06
CA SER A 189 19.76 -3.94 -1.52
C SER A 189 18.75 -2.85 -1.15
N HIS A 190 17.47 -3.20 -0.99
CA HIS A 190 16.45 -2.26 -0.50
C HIS A 190 16.75 -1.70 0.91
N GLU A 191 17.66 -2.27 1.69
CA GLU A 191 18.10 -1.70 2.97
C GLU A 191 19.13 -0.58 2.81
N HIS A 192 19.66 -0.40 1.60
CA HIS A 192 20.68 0.59 1.27
C HIS A 192 20.06 1.78 0.57
N GLY A 193 20.50 2.97 0.98
CA GLY A 193 19.97 4.23 0.48
C GLY A 193 19.98 5.30 1.56
N ARG A 194 19.00 6.20 1.52
CA ARG A 194 18.96 7.41 2.36
C ARG A 194 17.53 7.82 2.66
N LEU A 195 17.31 8.42 3.83
CA LEU A 195 16.02 9.05 4.15
C LEU A 195 15.63 10.06 3.06
N ALA A 196 14.37 10.03 2.66
CA ALA A 196 13.78 11.09 1.86
C ALA A 196 13.70 12.35 2.72
N LYS A 197 14.01 13.52 2.18
CA LYS A 197 14.03 14.79 2.92
C LYS A 197 13.55 15.92 2.02
N VAL A 198 12.97 16.96 2.63
CA VAL A 198 12.63 18.20 1.91
C VAL A 198 13.86 18.74 1.18
N GLY A 199 13.68 19.14 -0.08
CA GLY A 199 14.72 19.68 -0.96
C GLY A 199 15.71 18.65 -1.49
N ARG A 200 15.46 17.35 -1.30
CA ARG A 200 16.35 16.27 -1.78
C ARG A 200 15.61 15.28 -2.66
N GLU A 201 15.44 15.67 -3.92
CA GLU A 201 14.95 14.83 -5.02
C GLU A 201 15.75 13.51 -5.16
N PRO A 202 15.19 12.47 -5.79
CA PRO A 202 15.88 11.20 -5.97
C PRO A 202 17.15 11.36 -6.81
N GLU A 203 18.16 10.57 -6.46
CA GLU A 203 19.30 10.34 -7.33
C GLU A 203 18.95 9.31 -8.41
N LEU A 204 19.82 9.19 -9.41
CA LEU A 204 19.64 8.23 -10.48
C LEU A 204 19.54 6.80 -9.91
N ARG A 205 18.46 6.11 -10.30
CA ARG A 205 18.09 4.75 -9.91
C ARG A 205 17.85 4.57 -8.41
N GLU A 206 17.14 5.52 -7.80
CA GLU A 206 16.57 5.37 -6.47
C GLU A 206 15.06 5.12 -6.54
N LEU A 207 14.58 4.09 -5.84
CA LEU A 207 13.15 3.81 -5.66
C LEU A 207 12.68 4.32 -4.29
N LEU A 208 11.51 4.95 -4.23
CA LEU A 208 10.95 5.38 -2.95
C LEU A 208 10.32 4.19 -2.23
N LEU A 209 10.61 4.04 -0.95
CA LEU A 209 9.91 3.12 -0.06
C LEU A 209 9.17 3.92 1.00
N ILE A 210 7.89 3.61 1.18
CA ILE A 210 7.04 4.20 2.22
C ILE A 210 6.61 3.08 3.18
N GLN A 211 7.18 3.09 4.38
CA GLN A 211 6.84 2.08 5.38
C GLN A 211 5.59 2.47 6.18
N GLY A 212 4.82 1.45 6.56
CA GLY A 212 3.79 1.57 7.58
C GLY A 212 4.34 1.59 9.03
N PRO A 213 3.49 1.91 10.02
CA PRO A 213 3.87 1.94 11.42
C PRO A 213 4.17 0.54 11.98
N ALA A 214 5.31 0.44 12.66
CA ALA A 214 5.73 -0.68 13.48
C ALA A 214 6.01 -0.18 14.90
N ALA A 215 5.42 -0.85 15.90
CA ALA A 215 5.55 -0.42 17.30
C ALA A 215 5.38 -1.57 18.29
N LEU A 216 5.68 -1.30 19.56
CA LEU A 216 5.28 -2.16 20.67
C LEU A 216 3.93 -1.68 21.23
N ASN A 217 2.93 -2.55 21.20
CA ASN A 217 1.63 -2.30 21.80
C ASN A 217 1.63 -2.75 23.26
N TRP A 218 1.95 -1.81 24.16
CA TRP A 218 1.98 -2.05 25.60
C TRP A 218 0.59 -2.19 26.24
N LYS A 219 -0.47 -1.78 25.55
CA LYS A 219 -1.86 -1.90 26.00
C LYS A 219 -2.47 -3.26 25.64
N LYS A 220 -1.89 -4.00 24.68
CA LYS A 220 -2.19 -5.42 24.41
C LYS A 220 -0.97 -6.28 24.72
N ARG A 221 -0.99 -7.03 25.83
CA ARG A 221 0.16 -7.84 26.26
C ARG A 221 -0.09 -9.34 26.12
N LYS A 222 0.88 -10.09 25.58
CA LYS A 222 0.91 -11.56 25.62
C LYS A 222 1.26 -11.99 27.04
N GLY A 223 0.40 -12.84 27.63
CA GLY A 223 0.56 -13.28 29.02
C GLY A 223 0.56 -12.15 30.06
N GLY A 224 -0.01 -10.99 29.74
CA GLY A 224 -0.07 -9.83 30.64
C GLY A 224 1.21 -9.00 30.78
N ILE A 225 2.34 -9.43 30.19
CA ILE A 225 3.66 -8.82 30.45
C ILE A 225 4.36 -8.39 29.15
N ILE A 226 4.37 -9.24 28.12
CA ILE A 226 5.14 -8.98 26.89
C ILE A 226 4.28 -8.15 25.93
N PRO A 227 4.70 -6.94 25.50
CA PRO A 227 3.91 -6.16 24.54
C PRO A 227 3.74 -6.92 23.22
N ARG A 228 2.56 -6.85 22.61
CA ARG A 228 2.37 -7.34 21.24
C ARG A 228 3.06 -6.40 20.26
N ILE A 229 3.46 -6.93 19.12
CA ILE A 229 3.98 -6.12 18.01
C ILE A 229 2.79 -5.55 17.25
N GLU A 230 2.81 -4.24 17.03
CA GLU A 230 2.03 -3.54 16.02
C GLU A 230 2.85 -3.50 14.74
N ASN A 231 2.26 -3.92 13.63
CA ASN A 231 2.91 -4.00 12.32
C ASN A 231 2.01 -3.47 11.20
N ALA A 232 0.99 -2.67 11.50
CA ALA A 232 0.06 -2.09 10.52
C ALA A 232 -0.84 -3.09 9.76
N ASP A 233 -0.86 -4.37 10.13
CA ASP A 233 -1.75 -5.38 9.55
C ASP A 233 -3.18 -5.27 10.10
N LEU A 234 -4.17 -5.18 9.23
CA LEU A 234 -5.60 -5.11 9.57
C LEU A 234 -6.26 -6.46 9.27
N CYS A 235 -6.35 -7.33 10.27
CA CYS A 235 -6.82 -8.71 10.06
C CYS A 235 -7.81 -9.15 11.15
N GLY A 236 -8.46 -10.30 10.97
CA GLY A 236 -9.45 -10.80 11.94
C GLY A 236 -8.88 -11.03 13.34
N THR A 237 -7.63 -11.49 13.42
CA THR A 237 -6.95 -11.76 14.71
C THR A 237 -6.30 -10.51 15.32
N ASN A 238 -6.15 -9.45 14.54
CA ASN A 238 -5.67 -8.15 14.97
C ASN A 238 -6.49 -7.04 14.29
N PRO A 239 -7.76 -6.84 14.71
CA PRO A 239 -8.64 -5.91 14.03
C PRO A 239 -8.17 -4.45 14.17
N PRO A 240 -8.59 -3.55 13.27
CA PRO A 240 -8.41 -2.12 13.47
C PRO A 240 -9.13 -1.67 14.75
N SER A 241 -8.61 -0.63 15.41
CA SER A 241 -9.24 -0.04 16.59
C SER A 241 -8.67 1.36 16.84
N SER A 242 -9.40 2.18 17.60
CA SER A 242 -8.93 3.50 18.07
C SER A 242 -7.58 3.42 18.79
N LEU A 243 -7.39 2.39 19.62
CA LEU A 243 -6.13 2.13 20.29
C LEU A 243 -4.95 1.96 19.31
N ARG A 244 -5.17 1.27 18.19
CA ARG A 244 -4.14 1.07 17.18
C ARG A 244 -3.93 2.35 16.38
N ALA A 245 -5.00 3.10 16.07
CA ALA A 245 -4.91 4.41 15.46
C ALA A 245 -4.03 5.40 16.23
N ASP A 246 -4.17 5.45 17.57
CA ASP A 246 -3.26 6.21 18.45
C ASP A 246 -1.79 5.79 18.26
N LEU A 247 -1.53 4.47 18.20
CA LEU A 247 -0.17 3.96 18.03
C LEU A 247 0.41 4.27 16.65
N TRP A 248 -0.43 4.21 15.60
CA TRP A 248 -0.04 4.58 14.24
C TRP A 248 0.34 6.06 14.16
N LEU A 249 -0.51 6.95 14.69
CA LEU A 249 -0.22 8.39 14.75
C LEU A 249 1.07 8.68 15.52
N LYS A 250 1.27 8.00 16.66
CA LYS A 250 2.45 8.17 17.51
C LYS A 250 3.77 7.84 16.81
N GLN A 251 3.77 7.01 15.77
CA GLN A 251 5.00 6.73 15.02
C GLN A 251 5.48 7.95 14.23
N HIS A 252 4.60 8.91 13.95
CA HIS A 252 4.93 10.20 13.34
C HIS A 252 5.85 10.04 12.12
N ILE A 253 5.50 9.11 11.23
CA ILE A 253 6.23 8.87 9.98
C ILE A 253 5.99 10.08 9.08
N HIS A 254 7.06 10.78 8.72
CA HIS A 254 7.00 12.03 7.95
C HIS A 254 8.24 12.16 7.07
N ILE A 255 8.23 13.10 6.13
CA ILE A 255 9.43 13.54 5.41
C ILE A 255 10.17 14.54 6.31
N PRO A 256 11.42 14.28 6.76
CA PRO A 256 12.24 15.26 7.46
C PRO A 256 12.26 16.62 6.75
N GLY A 257 11.88 17.66 7.49
CA GLY A 257 11.63 19.01 6.97
C GLY A 257 10.15 19.35 6.78
N GLN A 258 9.25 18.37 6.85
CA GLN A 258 7.79 18.51 6.78
C GLN A 258 7.10 17.68 7.87
N PRO A 259 7.31 17.98 9.17
CA PRO A 259 6.80 17.16 10.27
C PRO A 259 5.27 17.20 10.43
N ASN A 260 4.62 18.24 9.93
CA ASN A 260 3.16 18.39 9.98
C ASN A 260 2.41 17.45 9.02
N TRP A 261 3.11 16.76 8.10
CA TRP A 261 2.51 15.79 7.19
C TRP A 261 2.86 14.37 7.66
N VAL A 262 1.93 13.73 8.35
CA VAL A 262 2.09 12.37 8.89
C VAL A 262 1.49 11.31 7.97
N PHE A 263 2.29 10.31 7.62
CA PHE A 263 1.96 9.21 6.71
C PHE A 263 1.68 7.93 7.50
N ILE A 264 0.51 7.32 7.27
CA ILE A 264 0.12 6.06 7.90
C ILE A 264 -0.26 5.10 6.79
N LYS A 265 0.67 4.23 6.41
CA LYS A 265 0.40 3.13 5.50
C LYS A 265 -0.01 1.89 6.31
N LEU A 266 -1.24 1.44 6.12
CA LEU A 266 -1.76 0.19 6.67
C LEU A 266 -1.77 -0.89 5.59
N HIS A 267 -1.81 -2.16 5.98
CA HIS A 267 -1.97 -3.25 5.03
C HIS A 267 -2.95 -4.31 5.53
N THR A 268 -3.40 -5.15 4.62
CA THR A 268 -4.31 -6.27 4.91
C THR A 268 -4.20 -7.32 3.81
N HIS A 269 -4.71 -8.52 4.07
CA HIS A 269 -5.12 -9.47 3.05
C HIS A 269 -6.65 -9.48 3.01
N GLY A 270 -7.24 -8.57 2.23
CA GLY A 270 -8.65 -8.19 2.32
C GLY A 270 -9.61 -9.28 1.86
N CYS A 271 -9.18 -10.17 0.98
CA CYS A 271 -10.02 -11.27 0.47
C CYS A 271 -10.08 -12.50 1.40
N LEU A 272 -9.27 -12.59 2.45
CA LEU A 272 -9.33 -13.73 3.36
C LEU A 272 -10.61 -13.66 4.21
N GLU A 273 -11.41 -14.74 4.26
CA GLU A 273 -12.73 -14.70 4.94
C GLU A 273 -12.59 -14.33 6.42
N GLY A 274 -11.52 -14.77 7.07
CA GLY A 274 -11.23 -14.41 8.46
C GLY A 274 -10.93 -12.93 8.68
N ASN A 275 -10.52 -12.19 7.64
CA ASN A 275 -10.19 -10.76 7.72
C ASN A 275 -11.36 -9.86 7.34
N MET A 276 -12.23 -10.29 6.43
CA MET A 276 -13.31 -9.45 5.91
C MET A 276 -14.20 -8.82 7.00
N PRO A 277 -14.63 -9.53 8.07
CA PRO A 277 -15.40 -8.90 9.15
C PRO A 277 -14.64 -7.76 9.85
N ALA A 278 -13.32 -7.85 9.99
CA ALA A 278 -12.52 -6.78 10.58
C ALA A 278 -12.44 -5.52 9.69
N LEU A 279 -12.68 -5.67 8.39
CA LEU A 279 -12.51 -4.62 7.38
C LEU A 279 -13.85 -4.01 6.91
N LEU A 280 -14.92 -4.81 6.91
CA LEU A 280 -16.22 -4.43 6.34
C LEU A 280 -17.31 -4.19 7.39
N GLU A 281 -17.07 -4.58 8.65
CA GLU A 281 -18.07 -4.51 9.72
C GLU A 281 -17.61 -3.60 10.88
N GLU A 282 -18.14 -3.84 12.08
CA GLU A 282 -17.97 -3.04 13.28
C GLU A 282 -16.52 -2.61 13.59
N PRO A 283 -15.47 -3.46 13.47
CA PRO A 283 -14.12 -3.02 13.82
C PRO A 283 -13.60 -1.88 12.94
N MET A 284 -13.84 -1.95 11.64
CA MET A 284 -13.48 -0.86 10.72
C MET A 284 -14.36 0.36 10.96
N LYS A 285 -15.67 0.17 11.10
CA LYS A 285 -16.63 1.24 11.40
C LYS A 285 -16.19 2.05 12.62
N ASN A 286 -15.94 1.39 13.75
CA ASN A 286 -15.51 2.04 14.99
C ASN A 286 -14.16 2.77 14.85
N THR A 287 -13.28 2.28 13.97
CA THR A 287 -11.99 2.93 13.70
C THR A 287 -12.17 4.17 12.83
N LEU A 288 -13.01 4.11 11.80
CA LEU A 288 -13.35 5.27 10.96
C LEU A 288 -14.12 6.33 11.75
N ASP A 289 -15.06 5.94 12.62
CA ASP A 289 -15.75 6.84 13.57
C ASP A 289 -14.72 7.59 14.42
N TYR A 290 -13.76 6.88 15.00
CA TYR A 290 -12.71 7.49 15.81
C TYR A 290 -11.80 8.44 15.01
N LEU A 291 -11.31 8.01 13.84
CA LEU A 291 -10.44 8.82 12.99
C LEU A 291 -11.12 10.11 12.51
N THR A 292 -12.39 10.01 12.10
CA THR A 292 -13.16 11.18 11.67
C THR A 292 -13.52 12.09 12.84
N GLN A 293 -13.76 11.54 14.04
CA GLN A 293 -13.93 12.33 15.26
C GLN A 293 -12.67 13.12 15.62
N LEU A 294 -11.47 12.53 15.48
CA LEU A 294 -10.21 13.26 15.67
C LEU A 294 -10.10 14.47 14.74
N ALA A 295 -10.61 14.35 13.51
CA ALA A 295 -10.57 15.40 12.49
C ALA A 295 -11.62 16.52 12.68
N GLN A 296 -12.54 16.40 13.65
CA GLN A 296 -13.53 17.45 13.95
C GLN A 296 -12.93 18.69 14.60
N LYS A 297 -11.66 18.62 15.01
CA LYS A 297 -10.85 19.75 15.47
C LYS A 297 -9.77 20.06 14.42
N PRO A 298 -10.12 20.73 13.32
CA PRO A 298 -9.22 20.89 12.18
C PRO A 298 -7.93 21.68 12.50
N ASP A 299 -7.95 22.53 13.53
CA ASP A 299 -6.75 23.23 14.01
C ASP A 299 -5.73 22.30 14.68
N GLU A 300 -6.14 21.08 15.08
CA GLU A 300 -5.28 20.07 15.69
C GLU A 300 -4.91 18.95 14.70
N VAL A 301 -5.88 18.45 13.92
CA VAL A 301 -5.70 17.31 13.02
C VAL A 301 -6.51 17.49 11.73
N CYS A 302 -5.82 17.42 10.59
CA CYS A 302 -6.44 17.22 9.28
C CYS A 302 -6.31 15.76 8.85
N LEU A 303 -7.44 15.07 8.71
CA LEU A 303 -7.47 13.71 8.19
C LEU A 303 -7.51 13.76 6.67
N HIS A 304 -6.70 12.91 6.04
CA HIS A 304 -6.70 12.71 4.60
C HIS A 304 -6.72 11.20 4.34
N PHE A 305 -7.83 10.69 3.79
CA PHE A 305 -7.87 9.33 3.25
C PHE A 305 -7.26 9.36 1.85
N VAL A 306 -6.26 8.52 1.60
CA VAL A 306 -5.47 8.55 0.35
C VAL A 306 -5.30 7.15 -0.22
N SER A 307 -5.27 7.03 -1.55
CA SER A 307 -4.73 5.82 -2.20
C SER A 307 -3.20 5.75 -2.05
N ALA A 308 -2.61 4.61 -2.42
CA ALA A 308 -1.17 4.42 -2.50
C ALA A 308 -0.50 5.40 -3.48
N ARG A 309 -1.14 5.66 -4.63
CA ARG A 309 -0.74 6.68 -5.60
C ARG A 309 -0.79 8.08 -5.01
N GLU A 310 -1.90 8.46 -4.37
CA GLU A 310 -2.06 9.78 -3.75
C GLU A 310 -1.05 9.98 -2.62
N MET A 311 -0.82 8.95 -1.79
CA MET A 311 0.20 8.98 -0.73
C MET A 311 1.60 9.21 -1.29
N TYR A 312 1.96 8.54 -2.39
CA TYR A 312 3.22 8.77 -3.09
C TYR A 312 3.33 10.19 -3.62
N ASN A 313 2.30 10.68 -4.31
CA ASN A 313 2.30 12.03 -4.87
C ASN A 313 2.47 13.09 -3.79
N ILE A 314 1.79 12.94 -2.65
CA ILE A 314 1.93 13.84 -1.50
C ILE A 314 3.34 13.73 -0.88
N ALA A 315 3.90 12.52 -0.75
CA ALA A 315 5.27 12.34 -0.27
C ALA A 315 6.28 13.03 -1.20
N ARG A 316 6.09 12.92 -2.52
CA ARG A 316 6.92 13.61 -3.53
C ARG A 316 6.75 15.11 -3.48
N ALA A 317 5.55 15.63 -3.25
CA ALA A 317 5.31 17.06 -3.07
C ALA A 317 6.00 17.59 -1.80
N ALA A 318 5.95 16.83 -0.70
CA ALA A 318 6.69 17.17 0.52
C ALA A 318 8.20 17.21 0.26
N ILE A 319 8.76 16.21 -0.42
CA ILE A 319 10.19 16.18 -0.82
C ILE A 319 10.54 17.40 -1.68
N ALA A 320 9.65 17.83 -2.57
CA ALA A 320 9.81 19.04 -3.39
C ALA A 320 9.60 20.36 -2.61
N GLY A 321 9.35 20.32 -1.30
CA GLY A 321 9.18 21.48 -0.44
C GLY A 321 7.82 22.18 -0.55
N LYS A 322 6.79 21.47 -1.02
CA LYS A 322 5.41 21.99 -0.95
C LYS A 322 4.92 21.97 0.49
N SER A 323 4.20 23.02 0.89
CA SER A 323 3.85 23.28 2.29
C SER A 323 2.39 23.71 2.52
N ASP A 324 1.60 23.89 1.46
CA ASP A 324 0.17 24.15 1.49
C ASP A 324 -0.64 22.86 1.81
N SER A 325 -1.94 22.80 1.51
CA SER A 325 -2.73 21.61 1.86
C SER A 325 -2.23 20.36 1.09
N PRO A 326 -2.02 19.20 1.76
CA PRO A 326 -1.76 17.92 1.09
C PRO A 326 -2.77 17.58 -0.01
N ASN A 327 -4.01 18.03 0.14
CA ASN A 327 -5.08 17.79 -0.83
C ASN A 327 -4.74 18.29 -2.25
N ASN A 328 -3.99 19.40 -2.34
CA ASN A 328 -3.58 19.99 -3.61
C ASN A 328 -2.59 19.12 -4.39
N TRP A 329 -1.99 18.12 -3.73
CA TRP A 329 -0.90 17.31 -4.25
C TRP A 329 -1.23 15.84 -4.44
N ARG A 330 -2.51 15.46 -4.34
CA ARG A 330 -2.97 14.08 -4.55
C ARG A 330 -2.64 13.55 -5.96
N ASP A 331 -2.53 14.44 -6.94
CA ASP A 331 -2.24 14.14 -8.34
C ASP A 331 -0.93 14.80 -8.85
N TYR A 332 0.07 14.99 -7.96
CA TYR A 332 1.28 15.76 -8.26
C TYR A 332 2.12 15.21 -9.43
N ILE A 333 2.39 13.90 -9.46
CA ILE A 333 3.18 13.24 -10.53
C ILE A 333 2.31 12.27 -11.32
N TYR A 334 1.59 11.38 -10.63
CA TYR A 334 0.73 10.38 -11.25
C TYR A 334 -0.74 10.76 -11.15
N LYS A 335 -1.42 10.83 -12.28
CA LYS A 335 -2.85 11.12 -12.42
C LYS A 335 -3.71 9.89 -12.09
N PRO A 336 -5.00 10.07 -11.75
CA PRO A 336 -5.91 8.95 -11.50
C PRO A 336 -6.05 8.06 -12.73
N PRO A 337 -6.48 6.80 -12.55
CA PRO A 337 -6.71 5.89 -13.66
C PRO A 337 -7.83 6.38 -14.58
N ALA A 338 -7.70 6.13 -15.87
CA ALA A 338 -8.61 6.66 -16.89
C ALA A 338 -10.06 6.16 -16.75
N CYS A 339 -10.27 4.99 -16.12
CA CYS A 339 -11.62 4.48 -15.87
C CYS A 339 -12.34 5.18 -14.72
N MET A 340 -11.62 5.92 -13.86
CA MET A 340 -12.21 6.62 -12.72
C MET A 340 -13.02 7.82 -13.23
N LYS A 341 -14.28 7.91 -12.81
CA LYS A 341 -15.13 9.05 -13.13
C LYS A 341 -14.54 10.31 -12.49
N ASN A 342 -14.53 11.41 -13.22
CA ASN A 342 -14.26 12.72 -12.64
C ASN A 342 -15.40 13.07 -11.68
N THR A 343 -15.24 12.75 -10.40
CA THR A 343 -16.12 13.24 -9.34
C THR A 343 -15.72 14.69 -9.05
N ALA A 344 -16.40 15.62 -9.71
CA ALA A 344 -16.28 17.06 -9.49
C ALA A 344 -16.70 17.46 -8.08
#